data_AF-A0AA43A0B1-F1
#
_entry.id   AF-A0AA43A0B1-F1
#
_cell.length_a   1.000
_cell.length_b   1.000
_cell.length_c   1.000
_cell.angle_alpha   90.00
_cell.angle_beta   90.00
_cell.angle_gamma   90.00
#
_symmetry.space_group_name_H-M   'P 1'
#
loop_
_entity.id
_entity.type
_entity.pdbx_description
1 polymer ?
#
loop_
_entity_poly.entity_id
_entity_poly.type
_entity_poly.pdbx_seq_one_letter_code
_entity_poly.pdbx_strand_id
1 'polypeptide(L)' 'LFTATTGSALASGLAKTIATSCEKELQGFCKDVTPGEGRILACLYAHQGKLSGQCEYALYDVAARLERAVAA' A
#
# COMPACT_ATOMS: atom_id res chain seq x y z
N LEU A 1 19.62 15.15 -15.28
CA LEU A 1 19.76 13.92 -14.47
C LEU A 1 18.54 13.84 -13.54
N PHE A 2 17.43 13.30 -14.02
CA PHE A 2 16.27 13.05 -13.16
C PHE A 2 16.65 11.95 -12.17
N THR A 3 16.74 12.30 -10.89
CA THR A 3 17.01 11.39 -9.77
C THR A 3 15.81 10.46 -9.58
N ALA A 4 15.67 9.45 -10.45
CA ALA A 4 14.62 8.44 -10.38
C ALA A 4 14.75 7.46 -9.18
N THR A 5 15.78 7.66 -8.34
CA THR A 5 16.14 6.75 -7.25
C THR A 5 15.39 6.99 -5.95
N THR A 6 14.97 8.21 -5.62
CA THR A 6 14.27 8.49 -4.34
C THR A 6 12.79 8.11 -4.39
N GLY A 7 12.07 8.48 -5.45
CA GLY A 7 10.63 8.18 -5.58
C GLY A 7 10.32 6.68 -5.69
N SER A 8 11.10 5.94 -6.48
CA SER A 8 10.90 4.51 -6.71
C SER A 8 11.24 3.65 -5.49
N ALA A 9 12.27 4.02 -4.73
CA ALA A 9 12.67 3.33 -3.49
C ALA A 9 11.64 3.52 -2.37
N LEU A 10 11.08 4.72 -2.22
CA LEU A 10 9.99 4.96 -1.28
C LEU A 10 8.74 4.14 -1.67
N ALA A 11 8.32 4.22 -2.94
CA ALA A 11 7.15 3.52 -3.43
C ALA A 11 7.23 2.00 -3.20
N SER A 12 8.39 1.40 -3.50
CA SER A 12 8.63 -0.03 -3.25
C SER A 12 8.64 -0.39 -1.76
N GLY A 13 9.19 0.46 -0.90
CA GLY A 13 9.14 0.29 0.55
C GLY A 13 7.72 0.32 1.11
N LEU A 14 6.91 1.29 0.68
CA LEU A 14 5.50 1.40 1.06
C LEU A 14 4.68 0.20 0.55
N ALA A 15 4.88 -0.21 -0.71
CA ALA A 15 4.23 -1.37 -1.28
C ALA A 15 4.57 -2.66 -0.52
N LYS A 16 5.82 -2.82 -0.07
CA LYS A 16 6.24 -3.95 0.76
C LYS A 16 5.54 -3.95 2.12
N THR A 17 5.42 -2.78 2.77
CA THR A 17 4.69 -2.66 4.04
C THR A 17 3.23 -3.12 3.89
N ILE A 18 2.54 -2.70 2.82
CA ILE A 18 1.16 -3.16 2.55
C ILE A 18 1.13 -4.67 2.27
N ALA A 19 2.05 -5.18 1.43
CA ALA A 19 2.09 -6.59 1.08
C ALA A 19 2.26 -7.52 2.29
N THR A 20 3.11 -7.14 3.25
CA THR A 20 3.31 -7.93 4.49
C THR A 20 2.17 -7.73 5.48
N SER A 21 1.73 -6.48 5.72
CA SER A 21 0.75 -6.21 6.77
C SER A 21 -0.68 -6.60 6.40
N CYS A 22 -0.98 -6.67 5.10
CA CYS A 22 -2.30 -7.03 4.57
C CYS A 22 -2.33 -8.43 3.94
N GLU A 23 -1.36 -9.31 4.23
CA GLU A 23 -1.23 -10.60 3.55
C GLU A 23 -2.53 -11.42 3.57
N LYS A 24 -3.24 -11.43 4.70
CA LYS A 24 -4.52 -12.15 4.86
C LYS A 24 -5.60 -11.59 3.96
N GLU A 25 -5.70 -10.26 3.87
CA GLU A 25 -6.66 -9.54 3.04
C GLU A 25 -6.33 -9.68 1.56
N LEU A 26 -5.05 -9.67 1.21
CA LEU A 26 -4.59 -9.89 -0.15
C LEU A 26 -4.94 -11.30 -0.64
N GLN A 27 -4.73 -12.31 0.20
CA GLN A 27 -5.10 -13.69 -0.14
C GLN A 27 -6.61 -13.91 -0.13
N GLY A 28 -7.34 -13.30 0.82
CA GLY A 28 -8.76 -13.51 1.02
C GLY A 28 -9.66 -12.72 0.05
N PHE A 29 -9.27 -11.49 -0.29
CA PHE A 29 -10.10 -10.56 -1.05
C PHE A 29 -9.48 -10.14 -2.38
N CYS A 30 -8.16 -9.96 -2.45
CA CYS A 30 -7.49 -9.33 -3.59
C CYS A 30 -6.64 -10.28 -4.45
N LYS A 31 -6.79 -11.60 -4.30
CA LYS A 31 -5.91 -12.60 -4.94
C LYS A 31 -5.89 -12.54 -6.48
N ASP A 32 -7.01 -12.13 -7.08
CA ASP A 32 -7.19 -12.06 -8.53
C ASP A 32 -6.90 -10.65 -9.09
N VAL A 33 -6.47 -9.72 -8.23
CA VAL A 33 -6.16 -8.34 -8.61
C VAL A 33 -4.75 -8.28 -9.15
N THR A 34 -4.61 -7.86 -10.42
CA THR A 34 -3.30 -7.60 -11.02
C THR A 34 -2.60 -6.45 -10.27
N PRO A 35 -1.37 -6.63 -9.76
CA PRO A 35 -0.62 -5.56 -9.09
C PRO A 35 -0.35 -4.34 -10.01
N GLY A 36 0.00 -3.21 -9.39
CA GLY A 36 0.31 -1.96 -10.09
C GLY A 36 -0.86 -0.97 -10.15
N GLU A 37 -0.54 0.28 -10.51
CA GLU A 37 -1.51 1.37 -10.76
C GLU A 37 -2.55 1.57 -9.64
N GLY A 38 -2.16 1.27 -8.40
CA GLY A 38 -3.03 1.40 -7.22
C GLY A 38 -4.16 0.37 -7.12
N ARG A 39 -4.25 -0.63 -8.02
CA ARG A 39 -5.37 -1.60 -8.03
C ARG A 39 -5.51 -2.39 -6.72
N ILE A 40 -4.40 -2.76 -6.09
CA ILE A 40 -4.41 -3.44 -4.79
C ILE A 40 -5.00 -2.55 -3.69
N LEU A 41 -4.60 -1.28 -3.65
CA LEU A 41 -5.16 -0.30 -2.72
C LEU A 41 -6.67 -0.10 -2.95
N ALA A 42 -7.11 -0.04 -4.20
CA ALA A 42 -8.53 0.04 -4.54
C ALA A 42 -9.32 -1.19 -4.06
N CYS A 43 -8.75 -2.39 -4.17
CA CYS A 43 -9.35 -3.61 -3.62
C CYS A 43 -9.46 -3.55 -2.09
N LEU A 44 -8.38 -3.19 -1.39
CA LEU A 44 -8.39 -3.05 0.07
C LEU A 44 -9.42 -2.01 0.54
N TYR A 45 -9.54 -0.88 -0.18
CA TYR A 45 -10.56 0.14 0.08
C TYR A 45 -11.99 -0.40 -0.06
N ALA A 46 -12.27 -1.18 -1.12
CA ALA A 46 -13.58 -1.81 -1.31
C ALA A 46 -13.95 -2.78 -0.17
N HIS A 47 -12.95 -3.33 0.53
CA HIS A 47 -13.11 -4.24 1.66
C HIS A 47 -12.74 -3.61 3.02
N GLN A 48 -12.69 -2.27 3.12
CA GLN A 48 -12.19 -1.57 4.32
C GLN A 48 -12.84 -2.00 5.64
N GLY A 49 -14.14 -2.34 5.64
CA GLY A 49 -14.85 -2.83 6.83
C GLY A 49 -14.54 -4.27 7.24
N LYS A 50 -13.65 -4.96 6.52
CA LYS A 50 -13.25 -6.36 6.75
C LYS A 50 -11.74 -6.52 6.93
N LEU A 51 -10.99 -5.41 6.97
CA LEU A 51 -9.55 -5.47 7.16
C LEU A 51 -9.24 -5.82 8.63
N SER A 52 -8.14 -6.54 8.84
CA SER A 52 -7.55 -6.65 10.17
C SER A 52 -7.02 -5.29 10.63
N GLY A 53 -6.98 -5.08 11.95
CA GLY A 53 -6.40 -3.85 12.51
C GLY A 53 -4.93 -3.64 12.13
N GLN A 54 -4.20 -4.72 11.83
CA GLN A 54 -2.83 -4.63 11.32
C GLN A 54 -2.79 -4.02 9.91
N CYS A 55 -3.63 -4.50 8.99
CA CYS A 55 -3.69 -3.97 7.63
C CYS A 55 -4.20 -2.52 7.63
N GLU A 56 -5.22 -2.22 8.43
CA GLU A 56 -5.77 -0.87 8.55
C GLU A 56 -4.73 0.13 9.07
N TYR A 57 -3.99 -0.23 10.12
CA TYR A 57 -2.88 0.58 10.63
C TYR A 57 -1.79 0.79 9.59
N ALA A 58 -1.43 -0.26 8.84
CA ALA A 58 -0.41 -0.16 7.80
C ALA A 58 -0.81 0.78 6.66
N LEU A 59 -2.09 0.76 6.25
CA LEU A 59 -2.62 1.70 5.25
C LEU A 59 -2.52 3.15 5.74
N TYR A 60 -2.86 3.39 7.01
CA TYR A 60 -2.71 4.72 7.63
C TYR A 60 -1.25 5.18 7.71
N ASP A 61 -0.34 4.33 8.21
CA ASP A 61 1.09 4.66 8.31
C ASP A 61 1.69 4.98 6.94
N VAL A 62 1.39 4.16 5.94
CA VAL A 62 1.88 4.34 4.57
C VAL A 62 1.36 5.63 3.96
N ALA A 63 0.08 5.95 4.14
CA ALA A 63 -0.49 7.21 3.66
C ALA A 63 0.23 8.42 4.29
N ALA A 64 0.36 8.44 5.61
CA ALA A 64 1.04 9.52 6.33
C ALA A 64 2.52 9.68 5.92
N ARG A 65 3.22 8.58 5.64
CA ARG A 65 4.61 8.60 5.17
C ARG A 65 4.73 9.13 3.74
N LEU A 66 3.82 8.74 2.86
CA LEU A 66 3.77 9.24 1.50
C LEU A 66 3.48 10.75 1.48
N GLU A 67 2.49 11.21 2.24
CA GLU A 67 2.16 12.63 2.35
C GLU A 67 3.36 13.47 2.77
N ARG A 68 4.10 13.05 3.81
CA ARG A 68 5.33 13.72 4.24
C ARG A 68 6.39 13.78 3.14
N ALA A 69 6.50 12.73 2.33
CA ALA A 69 7.48 12.68 1.25
C ALA A 69 7.09 13.50 0.01
N VAL A 70 5.79 13.66 -0.25
CA VAL A 70 5.27 14.50 -1.35
C VAL A 70 5.25 15.98 -0.98
N ALA A 71 5.08 16.30 0.30
CA ALA A 71 5.09 17.67 0.80
C ALA A 71 6.50 18.24 1.05
N ALA A 72 7.56 17.42 0.91
CA ALA A 72 8.96 17.80 1.08
C ALA A 72 9.59 18.21 -0.25
#